data_AF-A0A523Y379-F1
#
_entry.id   AF-A0A523Y379-F1
#
_cell.length_a   1.000
_cell.length_b   1.000
_cell.length_c   1.000
_cell.angle_alpha   90.00
_cell.angle_beta   90.00
_cell.angle_gamma   90.00
#
_symmetry.space_group_name_H-M   'P 1'
#
loop_
_entity.id
_entity.type
_entity.pdbx_description
1 polymer ?
#
loop_
_entity_poly.entity_id
_entity_poly.type
_entity_poly.pdbx_seq_one_letter_code
_entity_poly.pdbx_strand_id
1 'polypeptide(L)'
;MGHQVGPLTDESWYAIAAACITACISGMEGMWLVGGTTGLEARWGGEIARAAAGIKVSDGIAIIKEIAKKCKEPKHVPIPLNELYDLKTLRPSDQFLDHYKKFTKIFKEMGLDYPTWD
;
A
#
# COMPACT_ATOMS: atom_id res chain seq x y z
N MET A 1 6.74 2.16 14.94
CA MET A 1 6.15 1.52 13.76
C MET A 1 4.78 1.02 14.18
N GLY A 2 3.72 1.66 13.65
CA GLY A 2 2.36 1.54 14.17
C GLY A 2 1.70 0.19 13.85
N HIS A 3 0.74 -0.19 14.68
CA HIS A 3 -0.15 -1.34 14.47
C HIS A 3 -0.78 -1.29 13.07
N GLN A 4 -0.92 -2.43 12.39
CA GLN A 4 -1.69 -2.51 11.15
C GLN A 4 -3.16 -2.17 11.44
N VAL A 5 -3.66 -1.15 10.76
CA VAL A 5 -4.91 -0.46 11.07
C VAL A 5 -6.02 -1.01 10.20
N GLY A 6 -6.07 -2.33 10.00
CA GLY A 6 -7.04 -2.94 9.10
C GLY A 6 -7.03 -2.43 7.65
N PRO A 7 -7.77 -3.11 6.78
CA PRO A 7 -7.95 -2.69 5.39
C PRO A 7 -8.74 -1.37 5.27
N LEU A 8 -8.55 -0.65 4.16
CA LEU A 8 -9.20 0.64 3.82
C LEU A 8 -8.77 1.85 4.66
N THR A 9 -7.67 1.76 5.41
CA THR A 9 -7.14 2.88 6.18
C THR A 9 -5.91 3.46 5.50
N ASP A 10 -5.83 4.79 5.51
CA ASP A 10 -4.71 5.50 4.88
C ASP A 10 -3.38 5.06 5.50
N GLU A 11 -3.37 4.88 6.82
CA GLU A 11 -2.21 4.45 7.59
C GLU A 11 -1.72 3.05 7.17
N SER A 12 -2.64 2.10 6.92
CA SER A 12 -2.26 0.76 6.43
C SER A 12 -1.58 0.86 5.08
N TRP A 13 -2.13 1.65 4.15
CA TRP A 13 -1.57 1.78 2.81
C TRP A 13 -0.23 2.52 2.80
N TYR A 14 -0.08 3.58 3.60
CA TYR A 14 1.23 4.20 3.81
C TYR A 14 2.26 3.22 4.41
N ALA A 15 1.86 2.39 5.38
CA ALA A 15 2.74 1.41 5.99
C ALA A 15 3.17 0.30 5.02
N ILE A 16 2.23 -0.23 4.23
CA ILE A 16 2.48 -1.21 3.17
C ILE A 16 3.50 -0.63 2.17
N ALA A 17 3.27 0.58 1.66
CA ALA A 17 4.18 1.18 0.70
C ALA A 17 5.57 1.47 1.29
N ALA A 18 5.65 2.01 2.51
CA ALA A 18 6.93 2.24 3.18
C ALA A 18 7.72 0.93 3.33
N ALA A 19 7.04 -0.16 3.72
CA ALA A 19 7.67 -1.47 3.85
C ALA A 19 8.13 -2.04 2.50
N CYS A 20 7.29 -1.98 1.45
CA CYS A 20 7.67 -2.42 0.10
C CYS A 20 8.87 -1.63 -0.44
N ILE A 21 8.81 -0.30 -0.38
CA ILE A 21 9.88 0.57 -0.89
C ILE A 21 11.18 0.30 -0.12
N THR A 22 11.11 0.23 1.21
CA THR A 22 12.28 -0.05 2.05
C THR A 22 12.90 -1.39 1.68
N ALA A 23 12.09 -2.45 1.57
CA ALA A 23 12.56 -3.79 1.23
C ALA A 23 13.26 -3.80 -0.14
N CYS A 24 12.66 -3.18 -1.15
CA CYS A 24 13.24 -3.13 -2.49
C CYS A 24 14.56 -2.37 -2.52
N ILE A 25 14.64 -1.18 -1.92
CA ILE A 25 15.87 -0.37 -1.97
C ILE A 25 16.98 -0.89 -1.05
N SER A 26 16.65 -1.76 -0.07
CA SER A 26 17.65 -2.40 0.79
C SER A 26 18.11 -3.77 0.28
N GLY A 27 17.57 -4.25 -0.85
CA GLY A 27 17.96 -5.54 -1.46
C GLY A 27 17.31 -6.78 -0.85
N MET A 28 16.21 -6.63 -0.11
CA MET A 28 15.49 -7.78 0.46
C MET A 28 14.90 -8.67 -0.63
N GLU A 29 15.14 -9.98 -0.54
CA GLU A 29 14.69 -10.96 -1.53
C GLU A 29 13.24 -11.44 -1.29
N GLY A 30 12.70 -11.20 -0.09
CA GLY A 30 11.36 -11.64 0.29
C GLY A 30 10.65 -10.63 1.20
N MET A 31 9.36 -10.42 0.92
CA MET A 31 8.47 -9.55 1.68
C MET A 31 7.34 -10.36 2.30
N TRP A 32 7.55 -10.83 3.54
CA TRP A 32 6.54 -11.59 4.28
C TRP A 32 5.50 -10.64 4.87
N LEU A 33 4.22 -10.87 4.57
CA LEU A 33 3.07 -10.15 5.15
C LEU A 33 3.06 -8.62 4.92
N VAL A 34 3.81 -8.13 3.94
CA VAL A 34 3.89 -6.69 3.64
C VAL A 34 2.63 -6.17 2.93
N GLY A 35 1.89 -7.02 2.22
CA GLY A 35 0.74 -6.65 1.40
C GLY A 35 -0.61 -6.54 2.13
N GLY A 36 -0.64 -6.20 3.43
CA GLY A 36 -1.91 -6.10 4.17
C GLY A 36 -2.62 -7.44 4.41
N THR A 37 -3.92 -7.38 4.69
CA THR A 37 -4.74 -8.54 5.09
C THR A 37 -5.73 -8.99 4.00
N THR A 38 -5.80 -8.25 2.89
CA THR A 38 -6.73 -8.49 1.79
C THR A 38 -6.01 -8.66 0.45
N GLY A 39 -6.68 -9.26 -0.53
CA GLY A 39 -6.10 -9.48 -1.86
C GLY A 39 -5.78 -8.18 -2.62
N LEU A 40 -6.53 -7.10 -2.41
CA LEU A 40 -6.33 -5.82 -3.08
C LEU A 40 -5.13 -5.07 -2.50
N GLU A 41 -4.95 -5.10 -1.17
CA GLU A 41 -3.73 -4.61 -0.52
C GLU A 41 -2.50 -5.39 -1.02
N ALA A 42 -2.62 -6.71 -1.15
CA ALA A 42 -1.51 -7.55 -1.61
C ALA A 42 -1.12 -7.26 -3.06
N ARG A 43 -2.12 -7.10 -3.93
CA ARG A 43 -1.93 -6.63 -5.31
C ARG A 43 -1.19 -5.31 -5.33
N TRP A 44 -1.70 -4.31 -4.63
CA TRP A 44 -1.11 -2.98 -4.62
C TRP A 44 0.30 -2.97 -4.03
N GLY A 45 0.56 -3.73 -2.96
CA GLY A 45 1.90 -3.91 -2.42
C GLY A 45 2.89 -4.48 -3.44
N GLY A 46 2.46 -5.46 -4.24
CA GLY A 46 3.26 -5.97 -5.37
C GLY A 46 3.53 -4.93 -6.46
N GLU A 47 2.53 -4.09 -6.77
CA GLU A 47 2.67 -3.00 -7.74
C GLU A 47 3.67 -1.93 -7.25
N ILE A 48 3.62 -1.56 -5.97
CA ILE A 48 4.58 -0.66 -5.33
C ILE A 48 5.99 -1.27 -5.34
N ALA A 49 6.12 -2.56 -4.99
CA ALA A 49 7.41 -3.24 -4.99
C ALA A 49 8.04 -3.26 -6.39
N ARG A 50 7.23 -3.53 -7.43
CA ARG A 50 7.69 -3.45 -8.82
C ARG A 50 8.17 -2.03 -9.17
N ALA A 51 7.43 -1.00 -8.76
CA ALA A 51 7.83 0.39 -8.98
C ALA A 51 9.16 0.73 -8.28
N ALA A 52 9.31 0.24 -7.04
CA ALA A 52 10.48 0.51 -6.20
C ALA A 52 11.73 -0.27 -6.62
N ALA A 53 11.60 -1.40 -7.32
CA ALA A 53 12.72 -2.25 -7.74
C ALA A 53 13.70 -1.60 -8.75
N GLY A 54 13.41 -0.40 -9.26
CA GLY A 54 14.23 0.31 -10.24
C GLY A 54 14.66 1.72 -9.85
N ILE A 55 14.30 2.21 -8.64
CA ILE A 55 14.61 3.58 -8.23
C ILE A 55 15.96 3.68 -7.51
N LYS A 56 16.54 4.89 -7.44
CA LYS A 56 17.73 5.12 -6.62
C LYS A 56 17.37 5.00 -5.14
N VAL A 57 18.29 4.49 -4.34
CA VAL A 57 18.13 4.41 -2.87
C VAL A 57 17.80 5.78 -2.26
N SER A 58 18.42 6.86 -2.76
CA SER A 58 18.14 8.23 -2.32
C SER A 58 16.68 8.64 -2.54
N ASP A 59 16.10 8.23 -3.66
CA ASP A 59 14.74 8.59 -4.07
C ASP A 59 13.74 7.81 -3.23
N GLY A 60 14.01 6.52 -2.99
CA GLY A 60 13.24 5.69 -2.06
C GLY A 60 13.25 6.25 -0.63
N ILE A 61 14.41 6.68 -0.13
CA ILE A 61 14.53 7.34 1.18
C ILE A 61 13.71 8.64 1.23
N ALA A 62 13.73 9.44 0.15
CA ALA A 62 12.94 10.67 0.09
C ALA A 62 11.43 10.37 0.15
N ILE A 63 10.96 9.37 -0.60
CA ILE A 63 9.55 8.94 -0.56
C ILE A 63 9.17 8.44 0.85
N ILE A 64 10.00 7.61 1.49
CA ILE A 64 9.73 7.13 2.86
C ILE A 64 9.61 8.29 3.85
N LYS A 65 10.43 9.35 3.71
CA LYS A 65 10.33 10.56 4.54
C LYS A 65 9.01 11.30 4.30
N GLU A 66 8.52 11.37 3.07
CA GLU A 66 7.20 11.96 2.77
C GLU A 66 6.06 11.12 3.34
N ILE A 67 6.16 9.79 3.30
CA ILE A 67 5.21 8.89 3.95
C ILE A 67 5.17 9.16 5.46
N ALA A 68 6.33 9.25 6.11
CA ALA A 68 6.42 9.48 7.55
C ALA A 68 5.72 10.78 8.01
N LYS A 69 5.69 11.83 7.17
CA LYS A 69 4.95 13.07 7.43
C LYS A 69 3.43 12.91 7.34
N LYS A 70 2.95 11.91 6.60
CA LYS A 70 1.53 11.64 6.34
C LYS A 70 0.93 10.61 7.28
N CYS A 71 1.75 9.70 7.83
CA CYS A 71 1.33 8.74 8.84
C CYS A 71 0.79 9.45 10.09
N LYS A 72 -0.43 9.09 10.49
CA LYS A 72 -1.06 9.55 11.73
C LYS A 72 -1.27 8.37 12.67
N GLU A 73 -1.52 8.64 13.94
CA GLU A 73 -1.96 7.60 14.88
C GLU A 73 -3.31 7.05 14.43
N PRO A 74 -3.42 5.73 14.22
CA PRO A 74 -4.66 5.13 13.77
C PRO A 74 -5.81 5.29 14.75
N LYS A 75 -6.97 5.67 14.21
CA LYS A 75 -8.22 5.79 14.98
C LYS A 75 -9.36 5.08 14.30
N HIS A 76 -9.20 3.80 13.94
CA HIS A 76 -10.23 3.09 13.19
C HIS A 76 -10.61 1.74 13.79
N VAL A 77 -11.92 1.46 13.67
CA VAL A 77 -12.52 0.17 13.95
C VAL A 77 -12.28 -0.72 12.72
N PRO A 78 -11.81 -1.97 12.88
CA PRO A 78 -11.61 -2.87 11.74
C PRO A 78 -12.89 -3.06 10.92
N ILE A 79 -12.79 -2.92 9.60
CA ILE A 79 -13.87 -3.19 8.66
C ILE A 79 -13.84 -4.68 8.31
N PRO A 80 -14.97 -5.41 8.42
CA PRO A 80 -15.00 -6.83 8.14
C PRO A 80 -14.90 -7.10 6.63
N LEU A 81 -14.34 -8.26 6.26
CA LEU A 81 -14.02 -8.60 4.87
C LEU A 81 -15.25 -8.59 3.93
N ASN A 82 -16.43 -8.97 4.45
CA ASN A 82 -17.69 -8.98 3.70
C ASN A 82 -18.24 -7.58 3.37
N GLU A 83 -17.72 -6.52 3.99
CA GLU A 83 -18.01 -5.13 3.60
C GLU A 83 -17.03 -4.61 2.53
N LEU A 84 -15.88 -5.27 2.38
CA LEU A 84 -14.85 -4.92 1.41
C LEU A 84 -14.91 -5.74 0.13
N TYR A 85 -15.57 -6.90 0.16
CA TYR A 85 -15.69 -7.82 -0.97
C TYR A 85 -17.09 -8.42 -1.05
N ASP A 86 -17.55 -8.60 -2.29
CA ASP A 86 -18.56 -9.63 -2.57
C ASP A 86 -17.90 -11.00 -2.42
N LEU A 87 -18.21 -11.70 -1.32
CA LEU A 87 -17.60 -12.99 -1.01
C LEU A 87 -17.97 -14.13 -1.97
N LYS A 88 -19.00 -13.96 -2.82
CA LYS A 88 -19.34 -14.94 -3.85
C LYS A 88 -18.46 -14.80 -5.09
N THR A 89 -18.12 -13.57 -5.45
CA THR A 89 -17.35 -13.26 -6.66
C THR A 89 -15.89 -12.88 -6.38
N LEU A 90 -15.55 -12.67 -5.10
CA LEU A 90 -14.29 -12.10 -4.61
C LEU A 90 -13.92 -10.78 -5.28
N ARG A 91 -14.93 -10.02 -5.73
CA ARG A 91 -14.73 -8.68 -6.29
C ARG A 91 -14.71 -7.66 -5.15
N PRO A 92 -13.72 -6.74 -5.13
CA PRO A 92 -13.69 -5.67 -4.15
C PRO A 92 -14.88 -4.72 -4.34
N SER A 93 -15.32 -4.09 -3.25
CA SER A 93 -16.35 -3.05 -3.30
C SER A 93 -15.82 -1.77 -3.97
N ASP A 94 -16.73 -0.95 -4.50
CA ASP A 94 -16.37 0.33 -5.14
C ASP A 94 -15.60 1.25 -4.18
N GLN A 95 -15.99 1.27 -2.90
CA GLN A 95 -15.27 2.03 -1.87
C GLN A 95 -13.81 1.57 -1.74
N PHE A 96 -13.56 0.26 -1.82
CA PHE A 96 -12.20 -0.26 -1.72
C PHE A 96 -11.38 0.01 -2.97
N LEU A 97 -12.02 -0.06 -4.15
CA LEU A 97 -11.43 0.33 -5.42
C LEU A 97 -11.07 1.82 -5.46
N ASP A 98 -11.91 2.69 -4.92
CA ASP A 98 -11.64 4.12 -4.86
C ASP A 98 -10.47 4.44 -3.94
N HIS A 99 -10.33 3.71 -2.83
CA HIS A 99 -9.16 3.80 -1.96
C HIS A 99 -7.89 3.35 -2.69
N TYR A 100 -7.95 2.26 -3.45
CA TYR A 100 -6.86 1.82 -4.33
C TYR A 100 -6.45 2.89 -5.35
N LYS A 101 -7.43 3.49 -6.05
CA LYS A 101 -7.18 4.56 -7.03
C LYS A 101 -6.56 5.79 -6.38
N LYS A 102 -7.07 6.21 -5.22
CA LYS A 102 -6.54 7.32 -4.42
C LYS A 102 -5.05 7.11 -4.13
N PHE A 103 -4.70 5.97 -3.56
CA PHE A 103 -3.31 5.71 -3.17
C PHE A 103 -2.41 5.49 -4.37
N THR A 104 -2.92 4.89 -5.43
CA THR A 104 -2.16 4.77 -6.67
C THR A 104 -1.79 6.13 -7.23
N LYS A 105 -2.75 7.08 -7.24
CA LYS A 105 -2.49 8.45 -7.65
C LYS A 105 -1.46 9.15 -6.75
N ILE A 106 -1.61 9.05 -5.42
CA ILE A 106 -0.70 9.66 -4.45
C ILE A 106 0.75 9.22 -4.70
N PHE A 107 0.98 7.92 -4.89
CA PHE A 107 2.33 7.39 -5.06
C PHE A 107 2.91 7.64 -6.46
N LYS A 108 2.06 7.76 -7.50
CA LYS A 108 2.49 8.28 -8.80
C LYS A 108 2.98 9.73 -8.70
N GLU A 109 2.25 10.57 -7.97
CA GLU A 109 2.66 11.96 -7.72
C GLU A 109 3.94 12.07 -6.88
N MET A 110 4.26 11.05 -6.07
CA MET A 110 5.53 10.93 -5.33
C MET A 110 6.70 10.42 -6.18
N GLY A 111 6.47 10.08 -7.45
CA GLY A 111 7.53 9.68 -8.39
C GLY A 111 7.68 8.16 -8.59
N LEU A 112 6.73 7.34 -8.13
CA LEU A 112 6.71 5.92 -8.49
C LEU A 112 5.94 5.69 -9.79
N ASP A 113 6.57 5.01 -10.75
CA ASP A 113 5.91 4.59 -12.00
C ASP A 113 5.49 3.13 -11.92
N TYR A 114 4.18 2.87 -12.01
CA TYR A 114 3.63 1.53 -12.08
C TYR A 114 2.25 1.49 -12.76
N PRO A 115 1.94 0.39 -13.48
CA PRO A 115 0.65 0.22 -14.11
C PRO A 115 -0.44 0.12 -13.05
N THR A 116 -1.53 0.83 -13.32
CA THR A 116 -2.78 0.72 -12.58
C THR A 116 -3.55 -0.49 -13.04
N TRP A 117 -4.26 -1.13 -12.11
CA TRP A 117 -5.37 -1.99 -12.48
C TRP A 117 -6.54 -1.10 -12.91
N ASP A 118 -6.82 -1.13 -14.22
CA ASP A 118 -7.96 -0.44 -14.84
C ASP A 118 -9.26 -1.27 -14.70
#